data_AF-A0A833G1H3-F1
#
_entry.id   AF-A0A833G1H3-F1
#
_cell.length_a   1.000
_cell.length_b   1.000
_cell.length_c   1.000
_cell.angle_alpha   90.00
_cell.angle_beta   90.00
_cell.angle_gamma   90.00
#
_symmetry.space_group_name_H-M   'P 1'
#
loop_
_entity.id
_entity.type
_entity.pdbx_description
1 polymer ?
#
loop_
_entity_poly.entity_id
_entity_poly.type
_entity_poly.pdbx_seq_one_letter_code
_entity_poly.pdbx_strand_id
1 'polypeptide(L)' 'DTPLLANLPEGMREALVGQHPIGRLGTTDEVAAVVLFLLSDAASYATGANLRVSGGR' A
#
# COMPACT_ATOMS: atom_id res chain seq x y z
N ASP A 1 -3.24 -3.14 5.56
CA ASP A 1 -4.02 -3.97 6.47
C ASP A 1 -4.76 -2.99 7.36
N THR A 2 -6.08 -3.00 7.29
CA THR A 2 -6.92 -2.01 7.96
C THR A 2 -8.10 -2.72 8.60
N PRO A 3 -8.76 -2.12 9.61
CA PRO A 3 -9.94 -2.72 10.24
C PRO A 3 -11.06 -3.09 9.26
N LEU A 4 -11.14 -2.42 8.11
CA LEU A 4 -12.09 -2.74 7.03
C LEU A 4 -11.96 -4.20 6.56
N LEU A 5 -10.76 -4.77 6.61
CA LEU A 5 -10.48 -6.13 6.13
C LEU A 5 -10.76 -7.22 7.19
N ALA A 6 -11.22 -6.84 8.39
CA ALA A 6 -11.44 -7.78 9.49
C ALA A 6 -12.64 -8.73 9.23
N ASN A 7 -13.65 -8.25 8.49
CA ASN A 7 -14.89 -8.99 8.25
C ASN A 7 -15.00 -9.51 6.81
N LEU A 8 -13.86 -9.83 6.19
CA LEU A 8 -13.86 -10.39 4.84
C LEU A 8 -14.46 -11.80 4.84
N PRO A 9 -15.22 -12.18 3.79
CA PRO A 9 -15.62 -13.56 3.56
C PRO A 9 -14.40 -14.50 3.51
N GLU A 10 -14.61 -15.75 3.89
CA GLU A 10 -13.58 -16.80 3.84
C GLU A 10 -12.95 -16.90 2.43
N GLY A 11 -11.62 -17.04 2.36
CA GLY A 11 -10.89 -17.15 1.09
C GLY A 11 -10.62 -15.81 0.38
N MET A 12 -11.34 -14.73 0.72
CA MET A 12 -11.16 -13.44 0.06
C MET A 12 -9.81 -12.79 0.43
N ARG A 13 -9.33 -13.00 1.67
CA ARG A 13 -8.04 -12.46 2.11
C ARG A 13 -6.89 -13.11 1.34
N GLU A 14 -6.92 -14.43 1.18
CA GLU A 14 -5.93 -15.19 0.41
C GLU A 14 -5.95 -14.78 -1.06
N ALA A 15 -7.15 -14.59 -1.64
CA ALA A 15 -7.29 -14.10 -3.00
C ALA A 15 -6.67 -12.70 -3.18
N LEU A 16 -6.89 -11.79 -2.23
CA LEU A 16 -6.27 -10.46 -2.26
C LEU A 16 -4.75 -10.57 -2.14
N VAL A 17 -4.23 -11.39 -1.23
CA VAL A 17 -2.78 -11.63 -1.10
C VAL A 17 -2.20 -12.14 -2.42
N GLY A 18 -2.85 -13.09 -3.09
CA GLY A 18 -2.40 -13.66 -4.36
C GLY A 18 -2.33 -12.67 -5.52
N GLN A 19 -3.01 -11.53 -5.45
CA GLN A 19 -2.89 -10.46 -6.45
C GLN A 19 -1.63 -9.60 -6.30
N HIS A 20 -0.89 -9.74 -5.20
CA HIS A 20 0.30 -8.94 -4.93
C HIS A 20 1.54 -9.84 -5.09
N PRO A 21 2.43 -9.59 -6.06
CA PRO A 21 3.66 -10.38 -6.24
C PRO A 21 4.53 -10.49 -5.00
N ILE A 22 4.50 -9.49 -4.10
CA ILE A 22 5.20 -9.53 -2.81
C ILE A 22 4.65 -10.61 -1.84
N GLY A 23 3.50 -11.22 -2.15
CA GLY A 23 2.93 -12.34 -1.40
C GLY A 23 2.27 -11.94 -0.07
N ARG A 24 1.97 -10.65 0.13
CA ARG A 24 1.22 -10.17 1.31
C ARG A 24 0.49 -8.86 1.04
N LEU A 25 -0.45 -8.54 1.92
CA LEU A 25 -1.04 -7.20 1.97
C LEU A 25 -0.03 -6.19 2.52
N GLY A 26 -0.04 -4.99 1.94
CA GLY A 26 0.68 -3.84 2.51
C GLY A 26 0.07 -3.41 3.84
N THR A 27 0.86 -2.80 4.70
CA THR A 27 0.45 -2.21 5.99
C THR A 27 0.11 -0.72 5.83
N THR A 28 -0.53 -0.13 6.83
CA THR A 28 -0.76 1.33 6.86
C THR A 28 0.55 2.11 6.92
N ASP A 29 1.54 1.58 7.63
CA ASP A 29 2.83 2.25 7.86
C ASP A 29 3.65 2.35 6.57
N GLU A 30 3.57 1.34 5.70
CA GLU A 30 4.23 1.39 4.39
C GLU A 30 3.65 2.48 3.47
N VAL A 31 2.33 2.71 3.55
CA VAL A 31 1.69 3.81 2.82
C VAL A 31 2.05 5.15 3.46
N ALA A 32 2.00 5.23 4.79
CA ALA A 32 2.34 6.44 5.53
C ALA A 32 3.79 6.88 5.28
N ALA A 33 4.74 5.95 5.21
CA ALA A 33 6.14 6.23 4.91
C ALA A 33 6.31 6.92 3.55
N VAL A 34 5.58 6.47 2.52
CA VAL A 34 5.62 7.09 1.18
C VAL A 34 4.98 8.48 1.21
N VAL A 35 3.88 8.66 1.92
CA VAL A 35 3.26 9.99 2.10
C VAL A 35 4.21 10.94 2.83
N LEU A 36 4.88 10.49 3.90
CA LEU A 36 5.87 11.29 4.63
C LEU A 36 7.05 11.69 3.75
N PHE A 37 7.53 10.79 2.90
CA PHE A 37 8.55 11.12 1.90
C PHE A 37 8.07 12.24 0.96
N LEU A 38 6.86 12.10 0.39
CA LEU A 38 6.30 13.10 -0.53
C LEU A 38 6.03 14.47 0.13
N LEU A 39 5.82 14.50 1.45
CA LEU A 39 5.65 15.73 2.22
C LEU A 39 6.98 16.32 2.74
N SER A 40 8.09 15.62 2.55
CA SER A 40 9.41 16.07 3.01
C SER A 40 10.14 16.93 1.98
N ASP A 41 11.17 17.66 2.42
CA ASP A 41 12.04 18.45 1.54
C ASP A 41 12.77 17.60 0.49
N ALA A 42 12.93 16.29 0.73
CA ALA A 42 13.52 15.36 -0.23
C ALA A 42 12.68 15.21 -1.52
N ALA A 43 11.39 15.54 -1.46
CA ALA A 43 10.48 15.53 -2.59
C ALA A 43 10.27 16.94 -3.20
N SER A 44 11.10 17.93 -2.88
CA SER A 44 10.94 19.34 -3.28
C SER A 44 10.80 19.61 -4.79
N TYR A 45 11.19 18.66 -5.65
CA TYR A 45 11.04 18.75 -7.11
C TYR A 45 10.13 17.66 -7.70
N ALA A 46 9.51 16.83 -6.86
CA ALA A 46 8.59 15.79 -7.27
C ALA A 46 7.14 16.30 -7.17
N THR A 47 6.60 16.79 -8.28
CA THR A 47 5.21 17.26 -8.38
C THR A 47 4.51 16.66 -9.60
N GLY A 48 3.20 16.41 -9.50
CA GLY A 48 2.39 15.80 -10.57
C GLY A 48 2.66 14.32 -10.87
N ALA A 49 3.55 13.68 -10.11
CA ALA A 49 3.86 12.26 -10.26
C ALA A 49 2.91 11.38 -9.43
N ASN A 50 2.65 10.16 -9.90
CA ASN A 50 1.95 9.13 -9.15
C ASN A 50 2.95 8.08 -8.65
N LEU A 51 2.94 7.80 -7.35
CA LEU A 51 3.73 6.73 -6.76
C LEU A 51 2.79 5.67 -6.17
N ARG A 52 2.78 4.48 -6.79
CA ARG A 52 1.89 3.39 -6.44
C ARG A 52 2.52 2.49 -5.37
N VAL A 53 1.81 2.31 -4.26
CA VAL A 53 2.22 1.45 -3.14
C VAL A 53 1.37 0.17 -3.16
N SER A 54 1.70 -0.76 -4.06
CA SER A 54 0.83 -1.91 -4.39
C SER A 54 1.49 -3.28 -4.28
N GLY A 55 2.72 -3.37 -3.74
CA GLY A 55 3.40 -4.67 -3.62
C GLY A 55 3.59 -5.43 -4.94
N GLY A 56 3.63 -4.70 -6.07
CA GLY A 56 3.81 -5.26 -7.42
C GLY A 56 2.54 -5.42 -8.27
N ARG A 57 1.36 -5.02 -7.77
CA ARG A 57 0.10 -4.99 -8.53
C ARG A 57 -0.09 -3.69 -9.30
#